data_AF-I8TV41-F1
#
_entry.id   AF-I8TV41-F1
#
_cell.length_a   1.000
_cell.length_b   1.000
_cell.length_c   1.000
_cell.angle_alpha   90.00
_cell.angle_beta   90.00
_cell.angle_gamma   90.00
#
_symmetry.space_group_name_H-M   'P 1'
#
loop_
_entity.id
_entity.type
_entity.pdbx_description
1 polymer ?
#
loop_
_entity_poly.entity_id
_entity_poly.type
_entity_poly.pdbx_seq_one_letter_code
_entity_poly.pdbx_strand_id
1 'polypeptide(L)'
;MTDSGVPPQESHTQQSRVDEGKSSEQVFQEATPDKDLEQPIAPDQFDVKYCTTKWEIWAYYAYYIGNNGLSLFNFGPTAFQNLLSQAAGDSGTLYFAGRERSINSIVLLSNGISFAIQVVIFLVIGSFADFGTWRPSILITLSIIAYAIGFGWLGVHTADKWHVGVGLYIVGLIAYQTTLTFWTAAFPGLARNTPEMKAKADAYTAGTISRDEYDQADTIERSRLANIAFYVQSCAEVVILAIIVGIMFGVHVNASEENNNWGLSVLIAFASGVWLLVSLPWFFLEKRRPGQDPQGRNIFVAGLWQLYYAMKQVWRLKQSLLYLVGKI
;
A
#
# COMPACT_ATOMS: atom_id res chain seq x y z
N MET A 1 48.13 50.46 33.62
CA MET A 1 49.10 49.35 33.55
C MET A 1 48.56 48.40 32.50
N THR A 2 48.89 48.71 31.23
CA THR A 2 49.91 48.02 30.40
C THR A 2 49.37 46.68 29.93
N ASP A 3 49.33 46.32 28.65
CA ASP A 3 49.66 46.87 27.33
C ASP A 3 49.23 45.72 26.37
N SER A 4 48.96 45.79 25.07
CA SER A 4 49.28 46.75 24.03
C SER A 4 48.32 46.49 22.87
N GLY A 5 47.80 47.56 22.26
CA GLY A 5 46.97 47.54 21.06
C GLY A 5 47.76 47.77 19.77
N VAL A 6 47.31 47.10 18.72
CA VAL A 6 47.37 47.38 17.26
C VAL A 6 46.80 48.81 16.97
N PRO A 7 46.89 49.53 15.79
CA PRO A 7 47.34 49.26 14.38
C PRO A 7 48.05 50.51 13.70
N PRO A 8 47.94 50.89 12.37
CA PRO A 8 47.85 50.20 11.03
C PRO A 8 48.70 50.87 9.89
N GLN A 9 48.44 50.42 8.63
CA GLN A 9 48.62 51.06 7.29
C GLN A 9 49.96 50.74 6.57
N GLU A 10 50.06 50.48 5.26
CA GLU A 10 49.27 50.92 4.10
C GLU A 10 49.60 50.08 2.83
N SER A 11 48.85 50.32 1.75
CA SER A 11 48.80 49.64 0.43
C SER A 11 50.03 49.78 -0.48
N HIS A 12 50.35 48.73 -1.27
CA HIS A 12 51.10 48.89 -2.52
C HIS A 12 50.58 47.99 -3.66
N THR A 13 50.29 48.65 -4.77
CA THR A 13 49.97 48.15 -6.11
C THR A 13 51.20 47.56 -6.80
N GLN A 14 51.08 46.42 -7.48
CA GLN A 14 51.95 46.09 -8.61
C GLN A 14 51.23 45.22 -9.64
N GLN A 15 51.34 45.64 -10.90
CA GLN A 15 50.67 45.13 -12.09
C GLN A 15 51.77 44.79 -13.12
N SER A 16 51.73 43.60 -13.72
CA SER A 16 52.47 43.26 -14.95
C SER A 16 51.71 42.17 -15.72
N ARG A 17 51.06 42.54 -16.84
CA ARG A 17 51.40 42.21 -18.24
C ARG A 17 51.01 40.78 -18.67
N VAL A 18 50.43 40.45 -19.83
CA VAL A 18 49.79 41.07 -21.02
C VAL A 18 49.16 39.85 -21.72
N ASP A 19 47.93 39.94 -22.26
CA ASP A 19 47.67 39.45 -23.62
C ASP A 19 46.30 39.95 -24.13
N GLU A 20 46.38 40.78 -25.18
CA GLU A 20 45.28 41.23 -26.03
C GLU A 20 45.18 40.29 -27.24
N GLY A 21 43.97 40.08 -27.78
CA GLY A 21 43.85 39.62 -29.17
C GLY A 21 42.57 38.86 -29.51
N LYS A 22 41.59 39.57 -30.08
CA LYS A 22 40.38 39.02 -30.71
C LYS A 22 40.61 38.60 -32.17
N SER A 23 39.77 37.66 -32.64
CA SER A 23 39.26 37.49 -34.02
C SER A 23 40.28 36.96 -35.04
N SER A 24 40.02 36.05 -35.98
CA SER A 24 38.79 35.55 -36.63
C SER A 24 39.22 34.43 -37.58
N GLU A 25 38.46 33.34 -37.68
CA GLU A 25 38.29 32.61 -38.94
C GLU A 25 37.03 31.74 -38.87
N GLN A 26 36.00 32.14 -39.63
CA GLN A 26 34.79 31.38 -39.89
C GLN A 26 35.07 30.38 -41.00
N VAL A 27 34.70 29.10 -40.87
CA VAL A 27 34.34 28.26 -42.02
C VAL A 27 33.29 27.20 -41.61
N PHE A 28 32.10 27.38 -42.18
CA PHE A 28 31.04 26.42 -42.54
C PHE A 28 30.13 25.77 -41.49
N GLN A 29 28.87 26.22 -41.59
CA GLN A 29 27.65 25.46 -41.40
C GLN A 29 27.75 24.03 -41.96
N GLU A 30 27.39 23.06 -41.13
CA GLU A 30 26.56 21.95 -41.58
C GLU A 30 25.37 21.87 -40.62
N ALA A 31 24.29 22.52 -41.02
CA ALA A 31 22.99 22.33 -40.40
C ALA A 31 22.54 20.91 -40.77
N THR A 32 22.64 19.97 -39.85
CA THR A 32 21.83 18.74 -39.91
C THR A 32 20.38 19.12 -39.57
N PRO A 33 19.44 19.02 -40.52
CA PRO A 33 18.02 19.08 -40.23
C PRO A 33 17.58 17.76 -39.59
N ASP A 34 16.59 17.82 -38.70
CA ASP A 34 15.92 16.68 -38.06
C ASP A 34 16.80 15.74 -37.21
N LYS A 35 17.17 16.22 -36.02
CA LYS A 35 16.79 15.44 -34.85
C LYS A 35 15.52 16.06 -34.33
N ASP A 36 14.41 15.38 -34.57
CA ASP A 36 13.16 15.62 -33.89
C ASP A 36 13.46 16.04 -32.46
N LEU A 37 12.96 17.21 -32.09
CA LEU A 37 12.73 17.56 -30.70
C LEU A 37 11.77 16.48 -30.18
N GLU A 38 12.30 15.33 -29.77
CA GLU A 38 11.63 14.46 -28.81
C GLU A 38 11.48 15.34 -27.58
N GLN A 39 10.37 16.11 -27.56
CA GLN A 39 9.93 16.79 -26.36
C GLN A 39 10.02 15.75 -25.24
N PRO A 40 10.61 16.07 -24.09
CA PRO A 40 10.65 15.13 -22.98
C PRO A 40 9.21 14.79 -22.59
N ILE A 41 8.66 13.70 -23.14
CA ILE A 41 7.30 13.29 -22.81
C ILE A 41 7.39 12.75 -21.39
N ALA A 42 6.67 13.39 -20.47
CA ALA A 42 6.49 12.80 -19.15
C ALA A 42 6.01 11.35 -19.35
N PRO A 43 6.59 10.35 -18.66
CA PRO A 43 6.34 8.94 -18.93
C PRO A 43 4.87 8.51 -18.84
N ASP A 44 3.99 9.38 -18.32
CA ASP A 44 2.56 9.17 -18.16
C ASP A 44 1.79 10.30 -18.90
N GLN A 45 0.87 9.93 -19.79
CA GLN A 45 -0.06 10.89 -20.40
C GLN A 45 -1.07 11.35 -19.34
N PHE A 46 -0.97 12.61 -18.91
CA PHE A 46 -1.93 13.23 -18.00
C PHE A 46 -3.26 13.50 -18.71
N ASP A 47 -4.24 12.62 -18.51
CA ASP A 47 -5.62 12.89 -18.89
C ASP A 47 -6.32 13.67 -17.76
N VAL A 48 -6.85 14.84 -18.11
CA VAL A 48 -7.60 15.73 -17.22
C VAL A 48 -8.75 15.00 -16.51
N LYS A 49 -9.37 14.01 -17.18
CA LYS A 49 -10.42 13.16 -16.62
C LYS A 49 -9.95 12.41 -15.36
N TYR A 50 -8.71 11.97 -15.33
CA TYR A 50 -8.13 11.18 -14.24
C TYR A 50 -7.41 12.01 -13.17
N CYS A 51 -7.42 13.35 -13.28
CA CYS A 51 -6.84 14.26 -12.29
C CYS A 51 -7.45 14.03 -10.90
N THR A 52 -6.62 13.64 -9.94
CA THR A 52 -7.03 13.27 -8.59
C THR A 52 -7.66 14.48 -7.87
N THR A 53 -8.82 14.25 -7.25
CA THR A 53 -9.50 15.30 -6.48
C THR A 53 -9.19 15.20 -4.99
N LYS A 54 -9.35 16.30 -4.24
CA LYS A 54 -9.20 16.30 -2.79
C LYS A 54 -10.13 15.28 -2.11
N TRP A 55 -11.36 15.13 -2.62
CA TRP A 55 -12.33 14.17 -2.10
C TRP A 55 -11.92 12.72 -2.36
N GLU A 56 -11.33 12.44 -3.52
CA GLU A 56 -10.77 11.11 -3.83
C GLU A 56 -9.59 10.76 -2.90
N ILE A 57 -8.73 11.73 -2.58
CA ILE A 57 -7.63 11.55 -1.61
C ILE A 57 -8.19 11.26 -0.21
N TRP A 58 -9.17 12.03 0.27
CA TRP A 58 -9.80 11.78 1.56
C TRP A 58 -10.53 10.44 1.61
N ALA A 59 -11.14 10.03 0.50
CA ALA A 59 -11.74 8.71 0.37
C ALA A 59 -10.70 7.59 0.44
N TYR A 60 -9.53 7.79 -0.17
CA TYR A 60 -8.39 6.87 -0.05
C TYR A 60 -7.92 6.74 1.41
N TYR A 61 -7.80 7.86 2.12
CA TYR A 61 -7.46 7.86 3.56
C TYR A 61 -8.54 7.20 4.41
N ALA A 62 -9.82 7.46 4.13
CA ALA A 62 -10.94 6.87 4.85
C ALA A 62 -10.98 5.35 4.71
N TYR A 63 -10.68 4.82 3.52
CA TYR A 63 -10.52 3.37 3.34
C TYR A 63 -9.43 2.79 4.26
N TYR A 64 -8.30 3.50 4.44
CA TYR A 64 -7.22 3.05 5.31
C TYR A 64 -7.61 2.99 6.79
N ILE A 65 -8.42 3.96 7.25
CA ILE A 65 -8.97 3.95 8.62
C ILE A 65 -9.68 2.63 8.90
N GLY A 66 -10.50 2.16 7.96
CA GLY A 66 -11.22 0.91 8.07
C GLY A 66 -10.32 -0.32 7.91
N ASN A 67 -9.44 -0.28 6.92
CA ASN A 67 -8.53 -1.37 6.60
C ASN A 67 -7.24 -1.37 7.47
N ASN A 68 -7.36 -0.93 8.72
CA ASN A 68 -6.25 -0.82 9.68
C ASN A 68 -5.80 -2.16 10.28
N GLY A 69 -6.59 -3.22 10.09
CA GLY A 69 -6.29 -4.57 10.57
C GLY A 69 -6.91 -4.94 11.92
N LEU A 70 -7.58 -4.03 12.63
CA LEU A 70 -8.19 -4.36 13.93
C LEU A 70 -9.13 -5.57 13.87
N SER A 71 -9.99 -5.63 12.84
CA SER A 71 -10.95 -6.73 12.67
C SER A 71 -10.26 -8.08 12.37
N LEU A 72 -10.06 -8.40 11.08
CA LEU A 72 -9.70 -9.75 10.65
C LEU A 72 -8.22 -10.10 10.87
N PHE A 73 -7.36 -9.10 11.09
CA PHE A 73 -5.92 -9.29 11.23
C PHE A 73 -5.45 -9.31 12.69
N ASN A 74 -6.17 -8.65 13.62
CA ASN A 74 -5.85 -8.66 15.05
C ASN A 74 -6.86 -9.47 15.86
N PHE A 75 -8.13 -9.02 15.93
CA PHE A 75 -9.15 -9.70 16.74
C PHE A 75 -9.53 -11.07 16.16
N GLY A 76 -9.55 -11.24 14.83
CA GLY A 76 -9.78 -12.52 14.16
C GLY A 76 -8.85 -13.64 14.65
N PRO A 77 -7.51 -13.52 14.52
CA PRO A 77 -6.58 -14.50 15.07
C PRO A 77 -6.67 -14.66 16.60
N THR A 78 -7.07 -13.62 17.33
CA THR A 78 -7.28 -13.72 18.78
C THR A 78 -8.48 -14.60 19.10
N ALA A 79 -9.63 -14.36 18.46
CA ALA A 79 -10.84 -15.17 18.59
C ALA A 79 -10.59 -16.61 18.15
N PHE A 80 -9.89 -16.80 17.04
CA PHE A 80 -9.49 -18.10 16.54
C PHE A 80 -8.65 -18.89 17.55
N GLN A 81 -7.57 -18.31 18.07
CA GLN A 81 -6.72 -18.97 19.05
C GLN A 81 -7.46 -19.26 20.36
N ASN A 82 -8.29 -18.32 20.81
CA ASN A 82 -9.12 -18.49 21.99
C ASN A 82 -10.09 -19.68 21.86
N LEU A 83 -10.74 -19.84 20.69
CA LEU A 83 -11.61 -20.99 20.41
C LEU A 83 -10.83 -22.31 20.40
N LEU A 84 -9.65 -22.34 19.78
CA LEU A 84 -8.80 -23.54 19.77
C LEU A 84 -8.36 -23.94 21.17
N SER A 85 -7.96 -22.97 22.00
CA SER A 85 -7.56 -23.22 23.38
C SER A 85 -8.68 -23.82 24.21
N GLN A 86 -9.90 -23.28 24.08
CA GLN A 86 -11.07 -23.82 24.79
C GLN A 86 -11.48 -25.19 24.27
N ALA A 87 -11.43 -25.40 22.96
CA ALA A 87 -11.78 -26.70 22.37
C ALA A 87 -10.77 -27.80 22.74
N ALA A 88 -9.48 -27.46 22.87
CA ALA A 88 -8.44 -28.41 23.24
C ALA A 88 -8.54 -28.84 24.72
N GLY A 89 -9.04 -27.96 25.59
CA GLY A 89 -9.11 -28.19 27.04
C GLY A 89 -7.77 -28.66 27.61
N ASP A 90 -7.83 -29.60 28.56
CA ASP A 90 -6.64 -30.14 29.23
C ASP A 90 -5.74 -30.99 28.32
N SER A 91 -6.26 -31.46 27.18
CA SER A 91 -5.49 -32.30 26.25
C SER A 91 -4.43 -31.50 25.48
N GLY A 92 -4.60 -30.17 25.38
CA GLY A 92 -3.72 -29.27 24.62
C GLY A 92 -3.61 -29.59 23.12
N THR A 93 -4.43 -30.51 22.61
CA THR A 93 -4.39 -31.02 21.25
C THR A 93 -5.79 -31.13 20.65
N LEU A 94 -5.86 -31.02 19.32
CA LEU A 94 -7.08 -31.17 18.54
C LEU A 94 -6.78 -31.98 17.28
N TYR A 95 -7.73 -32.81 16.89
CA TYR A 95 -7.67 -33.55 15.64
C TYR A 95 -7.88 -32.61 14.45
N PHE A 96 -6.81 -32.26 13.74
CA PHE A 96 -6.84 -31.33 12.62
C PHE A 96 -6.02 -31.84 11.42
N ALA A 97 -6.65 -31.81 10.25
CA ALA A 97 -6.10 -32.33 8.98
C ALA A 97 -5.41 -33.70 9.12
N GLY A 98 -6.14 -34.67 9.67
CA GLY A 98 -5.78 -36.09 9.70
C GLY A 98 -4.91 -36.55 10.85
N ARG A 99 -4.51 -35.68 11.78
CA ARG A 99 -3.69 -36.03 12.95
C ARG A 99 -4.01 -35.15 14.16
N GLU A 100 -3.69 -35.64 15.36
CA GLU A 100 -3.65 -34.82 16.56
C GLU A 100 -2.59 -33.74 16.45
N ARG A 101 -2.96 -32.49 16.75
CA ARG A 101 -2.07 -31.32 16.64
C ARG A 101 -2.24 -30.40 17.82
N SER A 102 -1.12 -29.83 18.28
CA SER A 102 -1.17 -28.73 19.22
C SER A 102 -1.79 -27.48 18.57
N ILE A 103 -2.35 -26.60 19.41
CA ILE A 103 -2.93 -25.32 18.99
C ILE A 103 -1.97 -24.54 18.09
N ASN A 104 -0.70 -24.41 18.50
CA ASN A 104 0.34 -23.72 17.73
C ASN A 104 0.56 -24.34 16.35
N SER A 105 0.51 -25.67 16.24
CA SER A 105 0.64 -26.35 14.94
C SER A 105 -0.56 -26.08 14.03
N ILE A 106 -1.77 -25.98 14.58
CA ILE A 106 -2.98 -25.63 13.83
C ILE A 106 -2.88 -24.18 13.33
N VAL A 107 -2.52 -23.24 14.20
CA VAL A 107 -2.32 -21.82 13.84
C VAL A 107 -1.28 -21.66 12.74
N LEU A 108 -0.12 -22.32 12.89
CA LEU A 108 0.95 -22.26 11.89
C LEU A 108 0.49 -22.85 10.54
N LEU A 109 -0.23 -23.97 10.57
CA LEU A 109 -0.71 -24.57 9.32
C LEU A 109 -1.79 -23.70 8.65
N SER A 110 -2.71 -23.13 9.42
CA SER A 110 -3.73 -22.20 8.88
C SER A 110 -3.09 -20.99 8.23
N ASN A 111 -2.03 -20.43 8.82
CA ASN A 111 -1.23 -19.37 8.21
C ASN A 111 -0.55 -19.84 6.91
N GLY A 112 0.10 -21.01 6.91
CA GLY A 112 0.74 -21.57 5.72
C GLY A 112 -0.23 -21.84 4.58
N ILE A 113 -1.42 -22.38 4.88
CA ILE A 113 -2.51 -22.58 3.93
C ILE A 113 -2.99 -21.23 3.38
N SER A 114 -3.19 -20.24 4.26
CA SER A 114 -3.63 -18.90 3.86
C SER A 114 -2.64 -18.26 2.88
N PHE A 115 -1.33 -18.36 3.17
CA PHE A 115 -0.29 -17.86 2.28
C PHE A 115 -0.27 -18.59 0.93
N ALA A 116 -0.36 -19.92 0.92
CA ALA A 116 -0.39 -20.69 -0.33
C ALA A 116 -1.59 -20.32 -1.21
N ILE A 117 -2.77 -20.13 -0.61
CA ILE A 117 -3.98 -19.69 -1.32
C ILE A 117 -3.83 -18.25 -1.81
N GLN A 118 -3.27 -17.34 -0.99
CA GLN A 118 -2.99 -15.96 -1.39
C GLN A 118 -2.13 -15.89 -2.64
N VAL A 119 -1.07 -16.71 -2.73
CA VAL A 119 -0.22 -16.75 -3.93
C VAL A 119 -1.04 -17.09 -5.18
N VAL A 120 -1.90 -18.11 -5.11
CA VAL A 120 -2.77 -18.50 -6.22
C VAL A 120 -3.74 -17.37 -6.59
N ILE A 121 -4.35 -16.73 -5.59
CA ILE A 121 -5.24 -15.59 -5.77
C ILE A 121 -4.51 -14.43 -6.44
N PHE A 122 -3.31 -14.07 -6.01
CA PHE A 122 -2.55 -12.97 -6.62
C PHE A 122 -2.11 -13.29 -8.05
N LEU A 123 -1.76 -14.54 -8.35
CA LEU A 123 -1.42 -14.93 -9.73
C LEU A 123 -2.64 -14.82 -10.65
N VAL A 124 -3.80 -15.30 -10.20
CA VAL A 124 -5.03 -15.27 -10.98
C VAL A 124 -5.59 -13.86 -11.09
N ILE A 125 -5.91 -13.24 -9.95
CA ILE A 125 -6.62 -11.96 -9.86
C ILE A 125 -5.70 -10.77 -10.11
N GLY A 126 -4.43 -10.83 -9.70
CA GLY A 126 -3.46 -9.76 -9.92
C GLY A 126 -3.30 -9.44 -11.40
N SER A 127 -3.25 -10.48 -12.24
CA SER A 127 -3.30 -10.33 -13.70
C SER A 127 -4.51 -9.50 -14.13
N PHE A 128 -5.72 -9.80 -13.65
CA PHE A 128 -6.91 -9.00 -13.99
C PHE A 128 -6.87 -7.58 -13.46
N ALA A 129 -6.24 -7.33 -12.32
CA ALA A 129 -6.14 -5.99 -11.76
C ALA A 129 -5.16 -5.11 -12.53
N ASP A 130 -4.13 -5.72 -13.13
CA ASP A 130 -3.12 -5.02 -13.91
C ASP A 130 -3.63 -4.61 -15.30
N PHE A 131 -4.61 -5.34 -15.85
CA PHE A 131 -5.20 -5.06 -17.17
C PHE A 131 -6.60 -4.41 -17.09
N GLY A 132 -6.82 -3.35 -17.88
CA GLY A 132 -8.13 -2.69 -18.00
C GLY A 132 -8.61 -1.97 -16.72
N THR A 133 -9.91 -1.94 -16.45
CA THR A 133 -10.51 -1.17 -15.33
C THR A 133 -11.09 -2.06 -14.21
N TRP A 134 -10.56 -3.28 -14.04
CA TRP A 134 -11.14 -4.30 -13.16
C TRP A 134 -10.75 -4.16 -11.68
N ARG A 135 -9.61 -3.53 -11.37
CA ARG A 135 -9.11 -3.39 -9.99
C ARG A 135 -10.17 -2.86 -9.00
N PRO A 136 -10.91 -1.78 -9.28
CA PRO A 136 -11.93 -1.28 -8.33
C PRO A 136 -13.03 -2.31 -8.05
N SER A 137 -13.47 -3.06 -9.07
CA SER A 137 -14.47 -4.11 -8.90
C SER A 137 -13.97 -5.29 -8.08
N ILE A 138 -12.69 -5.67 -8.28
CA ILE A 138 -12.01 -6.68 -7.47
C ILE A 138 -11.95 -6.23 -6.00
N LEU A 139 -11.52 -4.98 -5.76
CA LEU A 139 -11.43 -4.43 -4.41
C LEU A 139 -12.79 -4.44 -3.71
N ILE A 140 -13.84 -3.91 -4.35
CA ILE A 140 -15.20 -3.91 -3.80
C ILE A 140 -15.66 -5.33 -3.44
N THR A 141 -15.47 -6.30 -4.34
CA THR A 141 -15.89 -7.69 -4.12
C THR A 141 -15.15 -8.30 -2.92
N LEU A 142 -13.84 -8.10 -2.82
CA LEU A 142 -13.04 -8.58 -1.71
C LEU A 142 -13.41 -7.90 -0.39
N SER A 143 -13.70 -6.61 -0.42
CA SER A 143 -14.19 -5.87 0.75
C SER A 143 -15.52 -6.42 1.25
N ILE A 144 -16.47 -6.71 0.36
CA ILE A 144 -17.75 -7.34 0.73
C ILE A 144 -17.53 -8.70 1.39
N ILE A 145 -16.64 -9.53 0.83
CA ILE A 145 -16.28 -10.82 1.43
C ILE A 145 -15.68 -10.61 2.83
N ALA A 146 -14.76 -9.66 2.98
CA ALA A 146 -14.15 -9.36 4.26
C ALA A 146 -15.18 -8.89 5.31
N TYR A 147 -16.14 -8.04 4.92
CA TYR A 147 -17.24 -7.63 5.80
C TYR A 147 -18.12 -8.81 6.20
N ALA A 148 -18.48 -9.66 5.24
CA ALA A 148 -19.29 -10.85 5.49
C ALA A 148 -18.61 -11.81 6.48
N ILE A 149 -17.29 -12.04 6.33
CA ILE A 149 -16.51 -12.84 7.29
C ILE A 149 -16.44 -12.15 8.66
N GLY A 150 -16.22 -10.83 8.67
CA GLY A 150 -16.19 -10.03 9.89
C GLY A 150 -17.48 -10.13 10.71
N PHE A 151 -18.64 -9.99 10.06
CA PHE A 151 -19.94 -10.22 10.70
C PHE A 151 -20.21 -11.70 10.98
N GLY A 152 -19.66 -12.62 10.18
CA GLY A 152 -19.77 -14.06 10.37
C GLY A 152 -19.21 -14.54 11.72
N TRP A 153 -18.22 -13.84 12.28
CA TRP A 153 -17.69 -14.11 13.62
C TRP A 153 -18.75 -13.99 14.72
N LEU A 154 -19.83 -13.21 14.55
CA LEU A 154 -20.96 -13.18 15.49
C LEU A 154 -21.61 -14.57 15.67
N GLY A 155 -21.56 -15.43 14.65
CA GLY A 155 -22.08 -16.79 14.71
C GLY A 155 -21.13 -17.81 15.35
N VAL A 156 -19.88 -17.44 15.60
CA VAL A 156 -18.77 -18.35 15.96
C VAL A 156 -18.06 -17.86 17.22
N HIS A 157 -18.66 -18.17 18.36
CA HIS A 157 -18.22 -17.73 19.70
C HIS A 157 -18.24 -18.87 20.73
N THR A 158 -18.43 -20.12 20.28
CA THR A 158 -18.50 -21.31 21.12
C THR A 158 -17.45 -22.33 20.67
N ALA A 159 -16.82 -23.01 21.62
CA ALA A 159 -15.68 -23.89 21.36
C ALA A 159 -16.00 -25.05 20.41
N ASP A 160 -17.24 -25.56 20.41
CA ASP A 160 -17.73 -26.59 19.48
C ASP A 160 -17.62 -26.18 18.00
N LYS A 161 -17.63 -24.87 17.72
CA LYS A 161 -17.54 -24.31 16.37
C LYS A 161 -16.12 -24.00 15.92
N TRP A 162 -15.09 -24.49 16.62
CA TRP A 162 -13.69 -24.16 16.32
C TRP A 162 -13.29 -24.48 14.87
N HIS A 163 -13.85 -25.53 14.25
CA HIS A 163 -13.63 -25.84 12.83
C HIS A 163 -14.11 -24.73 11.90
N VAL A 164 -15.27 -24.13 12.20
CA VAL A 164 -15.78 -22.97 11.46
C VAL A 164 -14.90 -21.76 11.73
N GLY A 165 -14.42 -21.59 12.97
CA GLY A 165 -13.45 -20.56 13.35
C GLY A 165 -12.15 -20.63 12.56
N VAL A 166 -11.61 -21.83 12.31
CA VAL A 166 -10.45 -22.04 11.41
C VAL A 166 -10.75 -21.51 10.01
N GLY A 167 -11.92 -21.84 9.45
CA GLY A 167 -12.34 -21.40 8.13
C GLY A 167 -12.49 -19.89 8.04
N LEU A 168 -13.19 -19.27 9.00
CA LEU A 168 -13.34 -17.81 9.08
C LEU A 168 -12.00 -17.10 9.23
N TYR A 169 -11.08 -17.67 10.01
CA TYR A 169 -9.73 -17.13 10.16
C TYR A 169 -8.95 -17.17 8.83
N ILE A 170 -8.88 -18.34 8.17
CA ILE A 170 -8.14 -18.50 6.91
C ILE A 170 -8.72 -17.56 5.84
N VAL A 171 -10.03 -17.62 5.60
CA VAL A 171 -10.69 -16.80 4.57
C VAL A 171 -10.62 -15.32 4.94
N GLY A 172 -10.78 -14.96 6.22
CA GLY A 172 -10.70 -13.59 6.69
C GLY A 172 -9.30 -12.99 6.52
N LEU A 173 -8.25 -13.75 6.85
CA LEU A 173 -6.87 -13.33 6.67
C LEU A 173 -6.54 -13.12 5.18
N ILE A 174 -6.98 -14.04 4.32
CA ILE A 174 -6.85 -13.91 2.86
C ILE A 174 -7.57 -12.65 2.37
N ALA A 175 -8.84 -12.47 2.73
CA ALA A 175 -9.66 -11.34 2.29
C ALA A 175 -9.04 -10.01 2.72
N TYR A 176 -8.66 -9.87 3.99
CA TYR A 176 -8.00 -8.67 4.50
C TYR A 176 -6.70 -8.35 3.73
N GLN A 177 -5.76 -9.29 3.66
CA GLN A 177 -4.47 -9.07 2.99
C GLN A 177 -4.64 -8.72 1.51
N THR A 178 -5.61 -9.36 0.84
CA THR A 178 -5.88 -9.12 -0.58
C THR A 178 -6.50 -7.74 -0.80
N THR A 179 -7.44 -7.31 0.06
CA THR A 179 -7.99 -5.95 0.00
C THR A 179 -6.92 -4.88 0.24
N LEU A 180 -6.04 -5.08 1.22
CA LEU A 180 -4.92 -4.17 1.48
C LEU A 180 -4.02 -4.05 0.24
N THR A 181 -3.68 -5.17 -0.39
CA THR A 181 -2.83 -5.20 -1.58
C THR A 181 -3.45 -4.41 -2.74
N PHE A 182 -4.72 -4.66 -3.09
CA PHE A 182 -5.36 -3.97 -4.22
C PHE A 182 -5.68 -2.50 -3.94
N TRP A 183 -5.98 -2.16 -2.69
CA TRP A 183 -6.11 -0.77 -2.28
C TRP A 183 -4.76 -0.04 -2.40
N THR A 184 -3.67 -0.60 -1.88
CA THR A 184 -2.32 0.01 -2.00
C THR A 184 -1.87 0.11 -3.45
N ALA A 185 -2.26 -0.82 -4.33
CA ALA A 185 -1.99 -0.74 -5.76
C ALA A 185 -2.65 0.49 -6.45
N ALA A 186 -3.67 1.10 -5.83
CA ALA A 186 -4.24 2.36 -6.31
C ALA A 186 -3.36 3.57 -6.06
N PHE A 187 -2.48 3.49 -5.06
CA PHE A 187 -1.71 4.61 -4.56
C PHE A 187 -0.81 5.30 -5.61
N PRO A 188 0.01 4.58 -6.40
CA PRO A 188 0.88 5.25 -7.37
C PRO A 188 0.10 6.03 -8.42
N GLY A 189 -1.03 5.48 -8.89
CA GLY A 189 -1.91 6.15 -9.84
C GLY A 189 -2.62 7.35 -9.22
N LEU A 190 -3.02 7.28 -7.95
CA LEU A 190 -3.61 8.40 -7.22
C LEU A 190 -2.59 9.55 -7.04
N ALA A 191 -1.37 9.23 -6.60
CA ALA A 191 -0.31 10.19 -6.32
C ALA A 191 0.22 10.89 -7.57
N ARG A 192 0.38 10.14 -8.67
CA ARG A 192 0.84 10.72 -9.94
C ARG A 192 -0.16 11.66 -10.57
N ASN A 193 -1.46 11.43 -10.41
CA ASN A 193 -2.49 12.23 -11.07
C ASN A 193 -2.91 13.49 -10.28
N THR A 194 -2.15 13.92 -9.28
CA THR A 194 -2.47 15.14 -8.52
C THR A 194 -2.28 16.40 -9.37
N PRO A 195 -2.98 17.52 -9.06
CA PRO A 195 -2.76 18.80 -9.72
C PRO A 195 -1.30 19.27 -9.66
N GLU A 196 -0.63 19.02 -8.54
CA GLU A 196 0.77 19.36 -8.32
C GLU A 196 1.70 18.58 -9.26
N MET A 197 1.49 17.26 -9.37
CA MET A 197 2.26 16.42 -10.30
C MET A 197 1.98 16.74 -11.75
N LYS A 198 0.74 17.13 -12.09
CA LYS A 198 0.41 17.61 -13.44
C LYS A 198 1.22 18.85 -13.80
N ALA A 199 1.28 19.84 -12.93
CA ALA A 199 2.06 21.06 -13.18
C ALA A 199 3.56 20.74 -13.36
N LYS A 200 4.09 19.76 -12.62
CA LYS A 200 5.48 19.27 -12.80
C LYS A 200 5.67 18.51 -14.11
N ALA A 201 4.69 17.73 -14.55
CA ALA A 201 4.73 17.05 -15.85
C ALA A 201 4.69 18.04 -17.02
N ASP A 202 3.85 19.07 -16.93
CA ASP A 202 3.79 20.16 -17.92
C ASP A 202 5.12 20.92 -17.97
N ALA A 203 5.72 21.19 -16.80
CA ALA A 203 7.05 21.82 -16.70
C ALA A 203 8.17 20.96 -17.31
N TYR A 204 8.14 19.65 -17.11
CA TYR A 204 9.10 18.71 -17.69
C TYR A 204 8.96 18.64 -19.21
N THR A 205 7.72 18.56 -19.69
CA THR A 205 7.40 18.54 -21.13
C THR A 205 7.82 19.83 -21.82
N ALA A 206 7.67 20.97 -21.14
CA ALA A 206 8.16 22.27 -21.59
C ALA A 206 9.70 22.41 -21.51
N GLY A 207 10.42 21.40 -21.01
CA GLY A 207 11.88 21.43 -20.83
C GLY A 207 12.36 22.37 -19.72
N THR A 208 11.47 22.83 -18.85
CA THR A 208 11.81 23.79 -17.77
C THR A 208 12.40 23.13 -16.53
N ILE A 209 12.16 21.83 -16.33
CA ILE A 209 12.77 21.03 -15.28
C ILE A 209 13.40 19.78 -15.91
N SER A 210 14.43 19.26 -15.24
CA SER A 210 15.10 18.02 -15.61
C SER A 210 14.27 16.79 -15.22
N ARG A 211 14.69 15.61 -15.72
CA ARG A 211 14.07 14.32 -15.36
C ARG A 211 14.24 14.01 -13.87
N ASP A 212 15.41 14.30 -13.32
CA ASP A 212 15.72 14.03 -11.91
C ASP A 212 14.84 14.89 -10.98
N GLU A 213 14.58 16.15 -11.34
CA GLU A 213 13.67 17.03 -10.59
C GLU A 213 12.22 16.53 -10.65
N TYR A 214 11.78 15.99 -11.79
CA TYR A 214 10.46 15.37 -11.92
C TYR A 214 10.33 14.11 -11.05
N ASP A 215 11.30 13.21 -11.10
CA ASP A 215 11.29 11.96 -10.32
C ASP A 215 11.40 12.24 -8.80
N GLN A 216 12.13 13.30 -8.41
CA GLN A 216 12.16 13.79 -7.04
C GLN A 216 10.79 14.32 -6.59
N ALA A 217 10.09 15.07 -7.45
CA ALA A 217 8.75 15.55 -7.15
C ALA A 217 7.74 14.41 -6.95
N ASP A 218 7.75 13.38 -7.81
CA ASP A 218 6.90 12.18 -7.65
C ASP A 218 7.17 11.48 -6.30
N THR A 219 8.45 11.36 -5.92
CA THR A 219 8.83 10.77 -4.64
C THR A 219 8.32 11.58 -3.45
N ILE A 220 8.46 12.92 -3.48
CA ILE A 220 7.99 13.80 -2.42
C ILE A 220 6.46 13.74 -2.29
N GLU A 221 5.73 13.77 -3.41
CA GLU A 221 4.26 13.73 -3.38
C GLU A 221 3.72 12.40 -2.84
N ARG A 222 4.31 11.28 -3.26
CA ARG A 222 3.98 9.97 -2.67
C ARG A 222 4.27 9.94 -1.17
N SER A 223 5.44 10.43 -0.76
CA SER A 223 5.78 10.47 0.67
C SER A 223 4.78 11.32 1.46
N ARG A 224 4.41 12.50 0.94
CA ARG A 224 3.41 13.38 1.55
C ARG A 224 2.06 12.69 1.74
N LEU A 225 1.51 12.10 0.68
CA LEU A 225 0.21 11.44 0.74
C LEU A 225 0.24 10.20 1.66
N ALA A 226 1.32 9.42 1.63
CA ALA A 226 1.48 8.25 2.50
C ALA A 226 1.55 8.64 3.99
N ASN A 227 2.33 9.69 4.31
CA ASN A 227 2.46 10.17 5.68
C ASN A 227 1.13 10.73 6.22
N ILE A 228 0.38 11.46 5.41
CA ILE A 228 -0.95 11.95 5.81
C ILE A 228 -1.92 10.78 5.98
N ALA A 229 -1.92 9.79 5.07
CA ALA A 229 -2.75 8.60 5.20
C ALA A 229 -2.48 7.88 6.53
N PHE A 230 -1.19 7.67 6.86
CA PHE A 230 -0.77 7.04 8.11
C PHE A 230 -1.18 7.86 9.34
N TYR A 231 -0.96 9.18 9.31
CA TYR A 231 -1.37 10.07 10.41
C TYR A 231 -2.88 10.02 10.67
N VAL A 232 -3.69 10.17 9.61
CA VAL A 232 -5.15 10.14 9.71
C VAL A 232 -5.64 8.79 10.22
N GLN A 233 -5.10 7.69 9.68
CA GLN A 233 -5.42 6.34 10.13
C GLN A 233 -5.07 6.14 11.60
N SER A 234 -3.89 6.57 12.05
CA SER A 234 -3.45 6.45 13.44
C SER A 234 -4.35 7.23 14.40
N CYS A 235 -4.70 8.48 14.06
CA CYS A 235 -5.62 9.28 14.88
C CYS A 235 -7.01 8.64 14.99
N ALA A 236 -7.54 8.13 13.88
CA ALA A 236 -8.84 7.46 13.88
C ALA A 236 -8.78 6.14 14.65
N GLU A 237 -7.69 5.38 14.54
CA GLU A 237 -7.48 4.13 15.27
C GLU A 237 -7.54 4.34 16.79
N VAL A 238 -6.93 5.41 17.32
CA VAL A 238 -7.02 5.76 18.76
C VAL A 238 -8.48 5.92 19.21
N VAL A 239 -9.32 6.57 18.39
CA VAL A 239 -10.74 6.74 18.69
C VAL A 239 -11.48 5.40 18.63
N ILE A 240 -11.22 4.58 17.61
CA ILE A 240 -11.82 3.25 17.46
C ILE A 240 -11.44 2.35 18.66
N LEU A 241 -10.17 2.39 19.09
CA LEU A 241 -9.68 1.66 20.26
C LEU A 241 -10.35 2.13 21.56
N ALA A 242 -10.56 3.44 21.74
CA ALA A 242 -11.29 3.96 22.90
C ALA A 242 -12.73 3.43 22.94
N ILE A 243 -13.41 3.36 21.79
CA ILE A 243 -14.76 2.77 21.70
C ILE A 243 -14.72 1.26 21.98
N ILE A 244 -13.73 0.53 21.45
CA ILE A 244 -13.50 -0.89 21.73
C ILE A 244 -13.36 -1.14 23.23
N VAL A 245 -12.60 -0.31 23.94
CA VAL A 245 -12.48 -0.39 25.41
C VAL A 245 -13.84 -0.22 26.08
N GLY A 246 -14.64 0.77 25.65
CA GLY A 246 -16.00 0.95 26.13
C GLY A 246 -16.89 -0.27 25.89
N ILE A 247 -16.82 -0.88 24.70
CA ILE A 247 -17.54 -2.11 24.36
C ILE A 247 -17.11 -3.26 25.27
N MET A 248 -15.80 -3.45 25.49
CA MET A 248 -15.28 -4.51 26.38
C MET A 248 -15.83 -4.39 27.80
N PHE A 249 -15.93 -3.18 28.34
CA PHE A 249 -16.58 -2.95 29.63
C PHE A 249 -18.08 -3.22 29.59
N GLY A 250 -18.77 -2.77 28.53
CA GLY A 250 -20.22 -2.93 28.38
C GLY A 250 -20.68 -4.38 28.21
N VAL A 251 -19.87 -5.25 27.60
CA VAL A 251 -20.15 -6.68 27.47
C VAL A 251 -19.55 -7.52 28.60
N HIS A 252 -18.90 -6.88 29.58
CA HIS A 252 -18.29 -7.53 30.73
C HIS A 252 -17.37 -8.70 30.35
N VAL A 253 -16.40 -8.47 29.45
CA VAL A 253 -15.50 -9.52 28.92
C VAL A 253 -14.76 -10.31 30.00
N ASN A 254 -14.53 -9.72 31.18
CA ASN A 254 -13.82 -10.36 32.29
C ASN A 254 -14.73 -11.18 33.22
N ALA A 255 -16.05 -11.21 33.00
CA ALA A 255 -16.98 -11.88 33.91
C ALA A 255 -17.04 -13.40 33.70
N SER A 256 -16.79 -13.88 32.48
CA SER A 256 -16.78 -15.31 32.14
C SER A 256 -16.07 -15.55 30.81
N GLU A 257 -15.70 -16.80 30.54
CA GLU A 257 -15.17 -17.22 29.23
C GLU A 257 -16.17 -16.97 28.10
N GLU A 258 -17.46 -17.22 28.35
CA GLU A 258 -18.53 -16.97 27.38
C GLU A 258 -18.63 -15.48 27.01
N ASN A 259 -18.57 -14.59 28.01
CA ASN A 259 -18.57 -13.14 27.78
C ASN A 259 -17.31 -12.70 27.03
N ASN A 260 -16.16 -13.29 27.32
CA ASN A 260 -14.92 -13.00 26.58
C ASN A 260 -15.06 -13.41 25.10
N ASN A 261 -15.59 -14.59 24.81
CA ASN A 261 -15.80 -15.08 23.45
C ASN A 261 -16.78 -14.21 22.66
N TRP A 262 -17.90 -13.88 23.32
CA TRP A 262 -18.89 -12.96 22.77
C TRP A 262 -18.28 -11.59 22.52
N GLY A 263 -17.51 -11.07 23.48
CA GLY A 263 -16.78 -9.81 23.38
C GLY A 263 -15.91 -9.77 22.14
N LEU A 264 -15.03 -10.77 21.94
CA LEU A 264 -14.17 -10.85 20.75
C LEU A 264 -14.99 -10.82 19.44
N SER A 265 -16.11 -11.53 19.40
CA SER A 265 -16.99 -11.54 18.22
C SER A 265 -17.63 -10.17 17.96
N VAL A 266 -18.06 -9.48 19.01
CA VAL A 266 -18.59 -8.11 18.94
C VAL A 266 -17.50 -7.12 18.50
N LEU A 267 -16.27 -7.26 18.99
CA LEU A 267 -15.15 -6.40 18.60
C LEU A 267 -14.80 -6.55 17.11
N ILE A 268 -14.76 -7.79 16.59
CA ILE A 268 -14.55 -8.06 15.16
C ILE A 268 -15.67 -7.41 14.34
N ALA A 269 -16.93 -7.64 14.73
CA ALA A 269 -18.09 -7.10 14.02
C ALA A 269 -18.13 -5.57 14.04
N PHE A 270 -17.81 -4.94 15.19
CA PHE A 270 -17.71 -3.49 15.30
C PHE A 270 -16.63 -2.93 14.37
N ALA A 271 -15.42 -3.46 14.43
CA ALA A 271 -14.32 -3.01 13.58
C ALA A 271 -14.63 -3.23 12.08
N SER A 272 -15.28 -4.34 11.71
CA SER A 272 -15.77 -4.58 10.35
C SER A 272 -16.87 -3.61 9.93
N GLY A 273 -17.78 -3.24 10.83
CA GLY A 273 -18.82 -2.25 10.58
C GLY A 273 -18.23 -0.86 10.36
N VAL A 274 -17.25 -0.46 11.18
CA VAL A 274 -16.48 0.78 10.95
C VAL A 274 -15.82 0.72 9.58
N TRP A 275 -15.13 -0.37 9.24
CA TRP A 275 -14.47 -0.52 7.94
C TRP A 275 -15.45 -0.41 6.77
N LEU A 276 -16.60 -1.07 6.85
CA LEU A 276 -17.66 -0.95 5.85
C LEU A 276 -18.03 0.53 5.64
N LEU A 277 -18.39 1.24 6.71
CA LEU A 277 -18.87 2.62 6.62
C LEU A 277 -17.83 3.58 6.05
N VAL A 278 -16.58 3.52 6.53
CA VAL A 278 -15.52 4.46 6.13
C VAL A 278 -14.91 4.13 4.77
N SER A 279 -15.10 2.91 4.26
CA SER A 279 -14.65 2.52 2.92
C SER A 279 -15.58 2.98 1.80
N LEU A 280 -16.87 3.20 2.08
CA LEU A 280 -17.87 3.56 1.07
C LEU A 280 -17.46 4.77 0.19
N PRO A 281 -16.94 5.88 0.73
CA PRO A 281 -16.52 7.01 -0.08
C PRO A 281 -15.50 6.62 -1.16
N TRP A 282 -14.60 5.68 -0.87
CA TRP A 282 -13.59 5.22 -1.84
C TRP A 282 -14.26 4.52 -3.03
N PHE A 283 -15.24 3.66 -2.79
CA PHE A 283 -15.92 2.92 -3.86
C PHE A 283 -16.72 3.82 -4.80
N PHE A 284 -17.19 4.98 -4.33
CA PHE A 284 -17.94 5.94 -5.15
C PHE A 284 -17.06 7.01 -5.80
N LEU A 285 -15.96 7.41 -5.13
CA LEU A 285 -15.11 8.53 -5.58
C LEU A 285 -13.85 8.07 -6.33
N GLU A 286 -13.47 6.80 -6.24
CA GLU A 286 -12.31 6.27 -6.96
C GLU A 286 -12.50 6.43 -8.47
N LYS A 287 -11.58 7.15 -9.10
CA LYS A 287 -11.54 7.22 -10.55
C LYS A 287 -10.96 5.92 -11.11
N ARG A 288 -11.72 5.27 -11.99
CA ARG A 288 -11.32 4.04 -12.70
C ARG A 288 -10.24 4.33 -13.74
N ARG A 289 -9.01 4.51 -13.27
CA ARG A 289 -7.81 4.68 -14.10
C ARG A 289 -7.54 3.35 -14.83
N PRO A 290 -7.43 3.35 -16.16
CA PRO A 290 -7.14 2.13 -16.91
C PRO A 290 -5.75 1.62 -16.54
N GLY A 291 -5.65 0.31 -16.32
CA GLY A 291 -4.39 -0.43 -16.27
C GLY A 291 -3.80 -0.64 -17.66
N GLN A 292 -2.89 -1.59 -17.77
CA GLN A 292 -2.23 -1.92 -19.04
C GLN A 292 -3.24 -2.45 -20.07
N ASP A 293 -2.98 -2.17 -21.35
CA ASP A 293 -3.73 -2.78 -22.45
C ASP A 293 -3.17 -4.20 -22.70
N PRO A 294 -4.00 -5.26 -22.68
CA PRO A 294 -3.56 -6.62 -22.98
C PRO A 294 -3.11 -6.84 -24.44
N GLN A 295 -3.12 -5.82 -25.31
CA GLN A 295 -2.63 -5.87 -26.71
C GLN A 295 -3.24 -7.05 -27.50
N GLY A 296 -4.52 -7.32 -27.30
CA GLY A 296 -5.26 -8.41 -27.97
C GLY A 296 -4.96 -9.83 -27.43
N ARG A 297 -4.17 -9.99 -26.36
CA ARG A 297 -3.93 -11.29 -25.71
C ARG A 297 -4.99 -11.56 -24.63
N ASN A 298 -5.23 -12.84 -24.34
CA ASN A 298 -6.03 -13.21 -23.17
C ASN A 298 -5.31 -12.71 -21.90
N ILE A 299 -6.05 -12.04 -21.01
CA ILE A 299 -5.57 -11.42 -19.76
C ILE A 299 -4.75 -12.39 -18.92
N PHE A 300 -5.15 -13.66 -18.82
CA PHE A 300 -4.40 -14.68 -18.11
C PHE A 300 -3.01 -14.94 -18.72
N VAL A 301 -2.96 -15.04 -20.04
CA VAL A 301 -1.71 -15.27 -20.77
C VAL A 301 -0.82 -14.02 -20.69
N ALA A 302 -1.40 -12.83 -20.75
CA ALA A 302 -0.68 -11.57 -20.59
C ALA A 302 -0.04 -11.45 -19.20
N GLY A 303 -0.79 -11.79 -18.13
CA GLY A 303 -0.28 -11.79 -16.75
C GLY A 303 0.85 -12.81 -16.52
N LEU A 304 0.68 -14.06 -17.01
CA LEU A 304 1.75 -15.07 -16.96
C LEU A 304 3.00 -14.65 -17.74
N TRP A 305 2.82 -13.97 -18.87
CA TRP A 305 3.91 -13.46 -19.69
C TRP A 305 4.66 -12.29 -19.01
N GLN A 306 3.93 -11.39 -18.36
CA GLN A 306 4.50 -10.31 -17.56
C GLN A 306 5.30 -10.87 -16.38
N LEU A 307 4.79 -11.89 -15.70
CA LEU A 307 5.51 -12.61 -14.64
C LEU A 307 6.79 -13.26 -15.18
N TYR A 308 6.73 -13.91 -16.35
CA TYR A 308 7.90 -14.50 -16.99
C TYR A 308 8.98 -13.45 -17.32
N TYR A 309 8.59 -12.31 -17.89
CA TYR A 309 9.53 -11.22 -18.16
C TYR A 309 10.13 -10.64 -16.88
N ALA A 310 9.29 -10.40 -15.87
CA ALA A 310 9.75 -9.89 -14.58
C ALA A 310 10.76 -10.85 -13.93
N MET A 311 10.52 -12.17 -13.97
CA MET A 311 11.48 -13.17 -13.48
C MET A 311 12.79 -13.15 -14.26
N LYS A 312 12.75 -12.96 -15.58
CA LYS A 312 13.96 -12.86 -16.42
C LYS A 312 14.74 -11.57 -16.13
N GLN A 313 14.04 -10.48 -15.82
CA GLN A 313 14.64 -9.17 -15.51
C GLN A 313 15.09 -9.04 -14.05
N VAL A 314 14.54 -9.85 -13.14
CA VAL A 314 14.95 -9.91 -11.71
C VAL A 314 16.46 -10.11 -11.57
N TRP A 315 17.05 -10.91 -12.46
CA TRP A 315 18.50 -11.17 -12.49
C TRP A 315 19.35 -9.98 -12.94
N ARG A 316 18.75 -8.92 -13.50
CA ARG A 316 19.43 -7.66 -13.84
C ARG A 316 19.38 -6.64 -12.70
N LEU A 317 18.46 -6.81 -11.75
CA LEU A 317 18.26 -5.93 -10.58
C LEU A 317 19.04 -6.44 -9.34
N LYS A 318 20.23 -7.02 -9.55
CA LYS A 318 21.02 -7.66 -8.47
C LYS A 318 21.29 -6.73 -7.29
N GLN A 319 21.51 -5.43 -7.56
CA GLN A 319 21.73 -4.43 -6.50
C GLN A 319 20.45 -4.18 -5.67
N SER A 320 19.28 -4.16 -6.29
CA SER A 320 17.99 -4.02 -5.59
C SER A 320 17.64 -5.26 -4.77
N LEU A 321 17.97 -6.46 -5.28
CA LEU A 321 17.80 -7.72 -4.53
C LEU A 321 18.74 -7.81 -3.33
N LEU A 322 20.01 -7.38 -3.49
CA LEU A 322 20.95 -7.31 -2.39
C LEU A 322 20.49 -6.32 -1.31
N TYR A 323 19.93 -5.18 -1.71
CA TYR A 323 19.34 -4.21 -0.80
C TYR A 323 18.13 -4.77 -0.05
N LEU A 324 17.29 -5.59 -0.71
CA LEU A 324 16.14 -6.25 -0.07
C LEU A 324 16.57 -7.32 0.94
N VAL A 325 17.60 -8.11 0.62
CA VAL A 325 18.16 -9.15 1.51
C VAL A 325 18.92 -8.54 2.68
N GLY A 326 19.59 -7.40 2.51
CA GLY A 326 20.25 -6.68 3.60
C GLY A 326 19.29 -5.95 4.56
N LYS A 327 17.97 -5.97 4.27
CA LYS A 327 16.92 -5.35 5.08
C LYS A 327 16.01 -6.38 5.78
N ILE A 328 16.28 -7.67 5.59
CA ILE A 328 15.74 -8.81 6.37
C ILE A 328 16.78 -9.15 7.44
#